data_AF-A0A1I2BNX0-F1
#
_entry.id   AF-A0A1I2BNX0-F1
#
_cell.length_a   1.000
_cell.length_b   1.000
_cell.length_c   1.000
_cell.angle_alpha   90.00
_cell.angle_beta   90.00
_cell.angle_gamma   90.00
#
_symmetry.space_group_name_H-M   'P 1'
#
loop_
_entity.id
_entity.type
_entity.pdbx_description
1 polymer ?
#
loop_
_entity_poly.entity_id
_entity_poly.type
_entity_poly.pdbx_seq_one_letter_code
_entity_poly.pdbx_strand_id
1 'polypeptide(L)'
;MMKPQHHRAATLACAAAALLALSACGEKPQTGHAVSGVAPLYAGTGSQFTAPGWKPGDKGSWEQEMKARMQYGQNEYNRIR
;
A
#
# COMPACT_ATOMS: atom_id res chain seq x y z
N MET A 1 -8.48 -16.92 -54.19
CA MET A 1 -8.00 -15.53 -54.10
C MET A 1 -8.71 -14.83 -52.94
N MET A 2 -8.40 -15.19 -51.68
CA MET A 2 -8.93 -14.49 -50.50
C MET A 2 -8.11 -13.21 -50.29
N LYS A 3 -8.78 -12.06 -50.25
CA LYS A 3 -8.16 -10.73 -50.18
C LYS A 3 -7.41 -10.51 -48.85
N PRO A 4 -6.37 -9.65 -48.82
CA PRO A 4 -5.57 -9.32 -47.63
C PRO A 4 -6.33 -8.57 -46.50
N GLN A 5 -7.67 -8.50 -46.55
CA GLN A 5 -8.50 -7.82 -45.56
C GLN A 5 -8.43 -8.46 -44.17
N HIS A 6 -8.30 -9.79 -44.09
CA HIS A 6 -8.24 -10.50 -42.81
C HIS A 6 -6.96 -10.21 -42.02
N HIS A 7 -5.83 -10.03 -42.71
CA HIS A 7 -4.57 -9.67 -42.06
C HIS A 7 -4.59 -8.25 -41.48
N ARG A 8 -5.16 -7.29 -42.22
CA ARG A 8 -5.29 -5.89 -41.75
C ARG A 8 -6.22 -5.78 -40.53
N ALA A 9 -7.34 -6.51 -40.56
CA ALA A 9 -8.26 -6.56 -39.43
C ALA A 9 -7.63 -7.19 -38.18
N ALA A 10 -6.86 -8.28 -38.35
CA ALA A 10 -6.15 -8.93 -37.26
C ALA A 10 -5.07 -8.02 -36.62
N THR A 11 -4.28 -7.30 -37.43
CA THR A 11 -3.27 -6.37 -36.91
C THR A 11 -3.90 -5.22 -36.11
N LEU A 12 -5.02 -4.66 -36.58
CA LEU A 12 -5.74 -3.61 -35.85
C LEU A 12 -6.32 -4.12 -34.53
N ALA A 13 -6.89 -5.34 -34.50
CA ALA A 13 -7.41 -5.95 -33.29
C ALA A 13 -6.30 -6.20 -32.25
N CYS A 14 -5.14 -6.71 -32.67
CA CYS A 14 -4.00 -6.91 -31.78
C CYS A 14 -3.46 -5.59 -31.22
N ALA A 15 -3.36 -4.54 -32.05
CA ALA A 15 -2.92 -3.22 -31.61
C ALA A 15 -3.89 -2.61 -30.57
N ALA A 16 -5.19 -2.72 -30.79
CA ALA A 16 -6.20 -2.26 -29.86
C ALA A 16 -6.15 -3.02 -28.52
N ALA A 17 -5.96 -4.34 -28.56
CA ALA A 17 -5.82 -5.16 -27.34
C ALA A 17 -4.57 -4.79 -26.53
N ALA A 18 -3.45 -4.51 -27.20
CA ALA A 18 -2.21 -4.09 -26.54
C ALA A 18 -2.36 -2.72 -25.84
N LEU A 19 -3.06 -1.77 -26.47
CA LEU A 19 -3.35 -0.46 -25.87
C LEU A 19 -4.25 -0.58 -24.63
N LEU A 20 -5.26 -1.44 -24.68
CA LEU A 20 -6.13 -1.71 -23.53
C LEU A 20 -5.37 -2.39 -22.37
N ALA A 21 -4.47 -3.33 -22.66
CA ALA A 21 -3.68 -4.01 -21.64
C ALA A 21 -2.75 -3.05 -20.87
N LEU A 22 -2.22 -2.02 -21.54
CA LEU A 22 -1.35 -1.03 -20.90
C LEU A 22 -2.09 -0.09 -19.93
N SER A 23 -3.41 0.07 -20.10
CA SER A 23 -4.24 0.87 -19.18
C SER A 23 -4.34 0.27 -17.77
N ALA A 24 -4.02 -1.02 -17.60
CA ALA A 24 -4.02 -1.69 -16.31
C ALA A 24 -2.90 -1.20 -15.35
N CYS A 25 -1.83 -0.59 -15.88
CA CYS A 25 -0.77 0.04 -15.09
C CYS A 25 -0.99 1.56 -14.88
N GLY A 26 -2.14 2.10 -15.29
CA GLY A 26 -2.45 3.53 -15.24
C GLY A 26 -3.20 3.97 -13.97
N GLU A 27 -3.21 3.15 -12.91
CA GLU A 27 -3.87 3.55 -11.67
C GLU A 27 -3.27 4.84 -11.12
N LYS A 28 -4.10 5.70 -10.52
CA LYS A 28 -3.61 6.89 -9.84
C LYS A 28 -2.61 6.43 -8.79
N PRO A 29 -1.43 7.08 -8.66
CA PRO A 29 -0.49 6.74 -7.61
C PRO A 29 -1.23 6.64 -6.28
N GLN A 30 -1.18 5.46 -5.63
CA GLN A 30 -1.61 5.30 -4.25
C GLN A 30 -0.56 5.98 -3.36
N THR A 31 -0.41 7.30 -3.51
CA THR A 31 0.28 8.10 -2.53
C THR A 31 -0.57 8.00 -1.27
N GLY A 32 -0.03 7.37 -0.23
CA GLY A 32 -0.62 7.42 1.09
C GLY A 32 -0.74 8.87 1.50
N HIS A 33 -1.90 9.48 1.26
CA HIS A 33 -2.15 10.84 1.69
C HIS A 33 -2.05 10.82 3.20
N ALA A 34 -1.16 11.63 3.76
CA ALA A 34 -1.17 11.89 5.18
C ALA A 34 -2.55 12.45 5.52
N VAL A 35 -3.30 11.74 6.37
CA VAL A 35 -4.59 12.23 6.84
C VAL A 35 -4.31 13.55 7.54
N SER A 36 -4.78 14.64 6.96
CA SER A 36 -4.54 15.99 7.46
C SER A 36 -5.65 16.34 8.45
N GLY A 37 -5.31 17.00 9.56
CA GLY A 37 -6.29 17.43 10.57
C GLY A 37 -6.74 16.36 11.57
N VAL A 38 -6.09 15.19 11.61
CA VAL A 38 -6.29 14.21 12.69
C VAL A 38 -5.36 14.51 13.87
N ALA A 39 -5.79 14.12 15.07
CA ALA A 39 -4.95 14.17 16.25
C ALA A 39 -3.66 13.37 16.03
N PRO A 40 -2.53 13.77 16.65
CA PRO A 40 -1.30 13.00 16.57
C PRO A 40 -1.51 11.55 17.00
N LEU A 41 -0.84 10.59 16.36
CA LEU A 41 -1.04 9.15 16.65
C LEU A 41 -0.75 8.80 18.12
N TYR A 42 0.19 9.50 18.75
CA TYR A 42 0.53 9.32 20.16
C TYR A 42 -0.55 9.85 21.11
N ALA A 43 -1.53 10.63 20.65
CA ALA A 43 -2.62 11.16 21.48
C ALA A 43 -3.52 10.05 22.05
N GLY A 44 -3.51 8.85 21.45
CA GLY A 44 -4.30 7.73 21.90
C GLY A 44 -5.65 7.61 21.21
N THR A 45 -6.27 6.44 21.32
CA THR A 45 -7.55 6.12 20.67
C THR A 45 -8.76 6.27 21.60
N GLY A 46 -8.54 6.60 22.88
CA GLY A 46 -9.58 6.57 23.92
C GLY A 46 -10.06 5.17 24.30
N SER A 47 -9.46 4.12 23.71
CA SER A 47 -9.77 2.73 23.99
C SER A 47 -9.06 2.24 25.27
N GLN A 48 -9.69 1.28 25.96
CA GLN A 48 -9.05 0.53 27.04
C GLN A 48 -8.04 -0.52 26.51
N PHE A 49 -8.08 -0.80 25.20
CA PHE A 49 -7.21 -1.76 24.54
C PHE A 49 -5.98 -1.06 23.94
N THR A 50 -5.11 -0.56 24.82
CA THR A 50 -3.80 -0.02 24.44
C THR A 50 -2.68 -0.96 24.89
N ALA A 51 -1.56 -0.95 24.17
CA ALA A 51 -0.41 -1.72 24.56
C ALA A 51 0.15 -1.22 25.91
N PRO A 52 0.54 -2.12 26.83
CA PRO A 52 0.90 -1.74 28.20
C PRO A 52 2.14 -0.83 28.28
N GLY A 53 3.03 -0.87 27.30
CA GLY A 53 4.25 -0.06 27.25
C GLY A 53 4.07 1.39 26.79
N TRP A 54 2.86 1.78 26.38
CA TRP A 54 2.57 3.12 25.87
C TRP A 54 1.45 3.80 26.65
N LYS A 55 1.57 5.13 26.84
CA LYS A 55 0.56 5.97 27.46
C LYS A 55 0.02 7.02 26.47
N PRO A 56 -1.31 7.20 26.36
CA PRO A 56 -1.89 8.28 25.57
C PRO A 56 -1.29 9.65 25.92
N GLY A 57 -0.92 10.42 24.90
CA GLY A 57 -0.25 11.72 25.03
C GLY A 57 1.28 11.65 25.16
N ASP A 58 1.86 10.51 25.48
CA ASP A 58 3.31 10.33 25.59
C ASP A 58 3.90 9.83 24.27
N LYS A 59 4.48 10.75 23.51
CA LYS A 59 5.15 10.48 22.24
C LYS A 59 6.35 9.51 22.38
N GLY A 60 7.14 9.63 23.45
CA GLY A 60 8.34 8.82 23.62
C GLY A 60 7.99 7.35 23.84
N SER A 61 7.01 7.09 24.72
CA SER A 61 6.52 5.74 24.95
C SER A 61 5.84 5.15 23.70
N TRP A 62 5.17 5.98 22.90
CA TRP A 62 4.57 5.56 21.62
C TRP A 62 5.66 5.14 20.60
N GLU A 63 6.71 5.94 20.44
CA GLU A 63 7.82 5.65 19.52
C GLU A 63 8.59 4.38 19.93
N GLN A 64 8.81 4.18 21.23
CA GLN A 64 9.46 2.97 21.75
C GLN A 64 8.65 1.72 21.44
N GLU A 65 7.33 1.78 21.64
CA GLU A 65 6.43 0.66 21.34
C GLU A 65 6.38 0.37 19.83
N MET A 66 6.37 1.41 18.98
CA MET A 66 6.46 1.23 17.51
C MET A 66 7.78 0.55 17.11
N LYS A 67 8.90 0.97 17.70
CA LYS A 67 10.20 0.34 17.45
C LYS A 67 10.20 -1.12 17.86
N ALA A 68 9.68 -1.44 19.06
CA ALA A 68 9.59 -2.81 19.54
C ALA A 68 8.73 -3.68 18.61
N ARG A 69 7.59 -3.18 18.14
CA ARG A 69 6.73 -3.89 17.17
C ARG A 69 7.42 -4.19 15.86
N MET A 70 8.13 -3.21 15.30
CA MET A 70 8.86 -3.39 14.05
C MET A 70 10.01 -4.40 14.21
N GLN A 71 10.68 -4.42 15.37
CA GLN A 71 11.83 -5.29 15.59
C GLN A 71 11.42 -6.72 15.96
N TYR A 72 10.45 -6.89 16.86
CA TYR A 72 10.14 -8.21 17.42
C TYR A 72 8.85 -8.82 16.88
N GLY A 73 7.90 -7.98 16.44
CA GLY A 73 6.59 -8.43 15.99
C GLY A 73 6.56 -8.76 14.49
N GLN A 74 7.08 -7.86 13.67
CA GLN A 74 6.84 -7.85 12.22
C GLN A 74 8.11 -8.03 11.37
N ASN A 75 9.22 -8.46 11.97
CA ASN A 75 10.46 -8.71 11.25
C ASN A 75 10.77 -10.21 11.23
N GLU A 76 10.48 -10.85 10.10
CA GLU A 76 10.70 -12.27 9.87
C GLU A 76 12.18 -12.65 9.94
N TYR A 77 13.12 -11.74 9.59
CA TYR A 77 14.55 -12.01 9.68
C TYR A 77 15.01 -12.31 11.11
N ASN A 78 14.30 -11.78 12.11
CA ASN A 78 14.61 -12.04 13.52
C ASN A 78 14.05 -13.38 14.03
N ARG A 79 13.28 -14.12 13.22
CA ARG A 79 12.66 -15.41 13.60
C ARG A 79 13.42 -16.65 13.12
N ILE A 80 14.41 -16.48 12.23
CA ILE A 80 15.13 -17.58 11.56
C ILE A 80 16.56 -17.74 12.12
N ARG A 81 16.87 -17.10 13.25
CA ARG A 81 18.16 -17.27 13.95
C ARG A 81 18.09 -18.39 14.96
#